data_AF-A0A8S3BH47-F1
#
_entry.id   AF-A0A8S3BH47-F1
#
_cell.length_a   1.000
_cell.length_b   1.000
_cell.length_c   1.000
_cell.angle_alpha   90.00
_cell.angle_beta   90.00
_cell.angle_gamma   90.00
#
_symmetry.space_group_name_H-M   'P 1'
#
loop_
_entity.id
_entity.type
_entity.pdbx_description
1 polymer ?
#
loop_
_entity_poly.entity_id
_entity_poly.type
_entity_poly.pdbx_seq_one_letter_code
_entity_poly.pdbx_strand_id
1 'polypeptide(L)' 'MAVRTQFESSNDIGVFARLTNAYCLVGIGASENFYSTFESELSEHIPVIHSSI' A
#
# COMPACT_ATOMS: atom_id res chain seq x y z
N MET A 1 14.86 0.50 0.49
CA MET A 1 14.60 1.96 0.59
C MET A 1 13.40 2.16 1.51
N ALA A 2 13.36 3.21 2.33
CA ALA A 2 12.20 3.52 3.15
C ALA A 2 11.42 4.68 2.51
N VAL A 3 10.18 4.43 2.10
CA VAL A 3 9.30 5.43 1.48
C VAL A 3 8.29 5.92 2.50
N ARG A 4 8.04 7.23 2.52
CA ARG A 4 7.02 7.84 3.38
C ARG A 4 5.75 8.02 2.55
N THR A 5 4.64 7.50 3.06
CA THR A 5 3.31 7.63 2.47
C THR A 5 2.30 7.97 3.57
N GLN A 6 1.13 8.50 3.21
CA GLN A 6 0.07 8.88 4.15
C GLN A 6 -1.27 8.42 3.59
N PHE A 7 -2.12 7.86 4.45
CA PHE A 7 -3.47 7.41 4.09
C PHE A 7 -4.48 8.41 4.66
N GLU A 8 -5.15 9.20 3.82
CA GLU A 8 -6.18 10.18 4.24
C GLU A 8 -5.80 11.03 5.46
N SER A 9 -4.59 11.62 5.45
CA SER A 9 -4.04 12.41 6.58
C SER A 9 -3.68 11.60 7.85
N SER A 10 -3.71 10.27 7.78
CA SER A 10 -3.21 9.36 8.82
C SER A 10 -1.82 8.81 8.48
N ASN A 11 -0.99 8.68 9.51
CA ASN A 11 0.34 8.09 9.44
C ASN A 11 0.35 6.59 9.77
N ASP A 12 -0.80 6.01 10.15
CA ASP A 12 -0.94 4.61 10.56
C ASP A 12 -1.12 3.67 9.36
N ILE A 13 -0.15 3.69 8.45
CA ILE A 13 -0.17 2.93 7.18
C ILE A 13 -0.33 1.42 7.42
N GLY A 14 0.23 0.90 8.52
CA GLY A 14 0.16 -0.53 8.86
C GLY A 14 -1.25 -1.02 9.21
N VAL A 15 -2.20 -0.12 9.46
CA VAL A 15 -3.62 -0.49 9.65
C VAL A 15 -4.31 -0.71 8.30
N PHE A 16 -3.87 0.01 7.27
CA PHE A 16 -4.52 0.06 5.96
C PHE A 16 -3.79 -0.77 4.89
N ALA A 17 -2.56 -1.23 5.17
CA ALA A 17 -1.79 -2.05 4.25
C ALA A 17 -1.04 -3.16 4.98
N ARG A 18 -0.96 -4.33 4.35
CA ARG A 18 -0.19 -5.48 4.84
C ARG A 18 0.84 -5.87 3.80
N LEU A 19 2.12 -5.65 4.13
CA LEU A 19 3.24 -5.98 3.26
C LEU A 19 3.90 -7.28 3.70
N THR A 20 4.04 -8.22 2.78
CA THR A 20 4.72 -9.50 2.99
C THR A 20 5.76 -9.73 1.90
N ASN A 21 6.54 -10.81 2.01
CA ASN A 21 7.54 -11.19 1.00
C ASN A 21 6.91 -11.63 -0.34
N ALA A 22 5.65 -12.11 -0.33
CA ALA A 22 4.99 -12.65 -1.53
C ALA A 22 3.87 -11.76 -2.08
N TYR A 23 3.24 -10.94 -1.24
CA TYR A 23 2.11 -10.10 -1.63
C TYR A 23 2.00 -8.85 -0.75
N CYS A 24 1.40 -7.80 -1.31
CA CYS A 24 0.97 -6.63 -0.57
C CYS A 24 -0.55 -6.51 -0.66
N LEU A 25 -1.23 -6.44 0.49
CA LEU A 25 -2.65 -6.09 0.57
C LEU A 25 -2.77 -4.62 0.87
N VAL A 26 -3.62 -3.92 0.13
CA VAL A 26 -3.98 -2.53 0.36
C VAL A 26 -5.48 -2.42 0.55
N GLY A 27 -5.90 -1.67 1.56
CA GLY A 27 -7.30 -1.35 1.82
C GLY A 27 -7.94 -0.62 0.64
N ILE A 28 -9.16 -1.02 0.28
CA ILE A 28 -9.97 -0.27 -0.68
C ILE A 28 -10.34 1.11 -0.11
N GLY A 29 -10.40 2.12 -0.97
CA GLY A 29 -10.73 3.49 -0.57
C GLY A 29 -9.53 4.38 -0.23
N ALA A 30 -8.30 3.93 -0.49
CA ALA A 30 -7.13 4.82 -0.44
C ALA A 30 -7.16 5.88 -1.55
N SER A 31 -6.42 6.97 -1.35
CA SER A 31 -6.16 7.95 -2.41
C SER A 31 -5.22 7.39 -3.47
N GLU A 32 -5.30 7.90 -4.71
CA GLU A 32 -4.39 7.50 -5.80
C GLU A 32 -2.92 7.68 -5.41
N ASN A 33 -2.58 8.74 -4.66
CA ASN A 33 -1.23 8.95 -4.15
C ASN A 33 -0.72 7.76 -3.32
N PHE A 34 -1.60 7.13 -2.54
CA PHE A 34 -1.25 5.94 -1.78
C PHE A 34 -0.97 4.79 -2.74
N TYR A 35 -1.90 4.43 -3.63
CA TYR A 35 -1.70 3.34 -4.59
C TYR A 35 -0.45 3.53 -5.46
N SER A 36 -0.21 4.73 -5.98
CA SER A 36 0.98 5.03 -6.79
C SER A 36 2.28 4.77 -6.03
N THR A 37 2.35 5.06 -4.72
CA THR A 37 3.54 4.74 -3.93
C THR A 37 3.78 3.24 -3.77
N PHE A 38 2.73 2.43 -3.63
CA PHE A 38 2.87 0.97 -3.56
C PHE A 38 3.19 0.37 -4.92
N GLU A 39 2.50 0.79 -5.98
CA GLU A 39 2.75 0.30 -7.34
C GLU A 39 4.14 0.68 -7.84
N SER A 40 4.61 1.90 -7.58
CA SER A 40 5.94 2.35 -8.02
C SER A 40 7.09 1.52 -7.45
N GLU A 41 6.94 0.97 -6.24
CA GLU A 41 8.01 0.23 -5.55
C GLU A 41 7.82 -1.29 -5.62
N LEU A 42 6.57 -1.76 -5.64
CA LEU A 42 6.25 -3.17 -5.44
C LEU A 42 5.75 -3.85 -6.71
N SER A 43 5.21 -3.12 -7.70
CA SER A 43 4.56 -3.71 -8.88
C SER A 43 5.50 -4.61 -9.71
N GLU A 44 6.81 -4.32 -9.74
CA GLU A 44 7.80 -5.17 -10.43
C GLU A 44 8.15 -6.46 -9.66
N HIS A 45 7.93 -6.52 -8.34
CA HIS A 45 8.41 -7.61 -7.49
C HIS A 45 7.29 -8.50 -6.93
N ILE A 46 6.22 -7.91 -6.42
CA ILE A 46 5.12 -8.62 -5.77
C ILE A 46 3.77 -8.04 -6.17
N PRO A 47 2.72 -8.87 -6.28
CA PRO A 47 1.38 -8.39 -6.58
C PRO A 47 0.85 -7.49 -5.46
N VAL A 48 0.34 -6.33 -5.85
CA VAL A 48 -0.43 -5.40 -4.99
C VAL A 48 -1.92 -5.71 -5.17
N ILE A 49 -2.59 -6.09 -4.10
CA ILE A 49 -3.98 -6.55 -4.10
C ILE A 49 -4.85 -5.57 -3.32
N HIS A 50 -5.87 -5.06 -3.99
CA HIS A 50 -6.88 -4.19 -3.40
C HIS A 50 -7.97 -5.04 -2.73
N SER A 51 -8.10 -4.97 -1.41
CA SER A 51 -9.04 -5.82 -0.67
C SER A 51 -9.58 -5.11 0.58
N SER A 52 -10.86 -5.33 0.89
CA SER A 52 -11.47 -5.06 2.19
C SER A 52 -11.65 -6.36 2.96
N ILE A 53 -11.41 -6.31 4.27
CA ILE A 53 -11.77 -7.39 5.21
C ILE A 53 -12.99 -6.94 6.00
#